data_AF-U7NMU7-F1
#
_entry.id   AF-U7NMU7-F1
#
_cell.length_a   1.000
_cell.length_b   1.000
_cell.length_c   1.000
_cell.angle_alpha   90.00
_cell.angle_beta   90.00
_cell.angle_gamma   90.00
#
_symmetry.space_group_name_H-M   'P 1'
#
loop_
_entity.id
_entity.type
_entity.pdbx_description
1 polymer ?
#
loop_
_entity_poly.entity_id
_entity_poly.type
_entity_poly.pdbx_seq_one_letter_code
_entity_poly.pdbx_strand_id
1 'polypeptide(L)' 'EVPDVTADELIALREKLHMSRPVFAMYLRTNPRTLENWEQGRAKPNAQAKTLIRLVQKYPETIEHLASLG' A
#
# COMPACT_ATOMS: atom_id res chain seq x y z
N GLU A 1 -12.66 -12.06 -6.73
CA GLU A 1 -12.53 -10.91 -5.83
C GLU A 1 -11.05 -10.72 -5.47
N VAL A 2 -10.57 -9.49 -5.23
CA VAL A 2 -9.17 -9.26 -4.86
C VAL A 2 -8.95 -9.74 -3.43
N PRO A 3 -7.96 -10.63 -3.16
CA PRO A 3 -7.69 -11.12 -1.82
C PRO A 3 -7.45 -9.99 -0.81
N ASP A 4 -8.01 -10.13 0.38
CA ASP A 4 -7.76 -9.23 1.51
C ASP A 4 -6.25 -9.12 1.78
N VAL A 5 -5.78 -7.91 2.10
CA VAL A 5 -4.39 -7.65 2.48
C VAL A 5 -4.31 -7.63 4.00
N THR A 6 -3.43 -8.44 4.58
CA THR A 6 -3.18 -8.42 6.04
C THR A 6 -2.27 -7.26 6.43
N ALA A 7 -2.28 -6.90 7.72
CA ALA A 7 -1.36 -5.92 8.28
C ALA A 7 0.11 -6.30 8.01
N ASP A 8 0.48 -7.56 8.26
CA ASP A 8 1.85 -8.06 8.07
C ASP A 8 2.26 -8.06 6.60
N GLU A 9 1.37 -8.44 5.68
CA GLU A 9 1.63 -8.36 4.24
C GLU A 9 1.92 -6.92 3.80
N LEU A 10 1.17 -5.95 4.34
CA LEU A 10 1.32 -4.54 4.00
C LEU A 10 2.63 -3.96 4.54
N ILE A 11 2.99 -4.29 5.79
CA ILE A 11 4.26 -3.91 6.40
C ILE A 11 5.43 -4.47 5.59
N ALA A 12 5.39 -5.78 5.31
CA ALA A 12 6.46 -6.46 4.57
C ALA A 12 6.64 -5.87 3.17
N LEU A 13 5.54 -5.52 2.47
CA LEU A 13 5.61 -4.87 1.17
C LEU A 13 6.29 -3.49 1.26
N ARG A 14 5.87 -2.65 2.21
CA ARG A 14 6.47 -1.32 2.41
C ARG A 14 7.97 -1.41 2.68
N GLU A 15 8.37 -2.36 3.53
CA GLU A 15 9.77 -2.55 3.91
C GLU A 15 10.61 -3.12 2.78
N LYS A 16 10.06 -4.05 1.99
CA LYS A 16 10.70 -4.57 0.76
C LYS A 16 10.95 -3.46 -0.26
N LEU A 17 10.09 -2.44 -0.31
CA LEU A 17 10.24 -1.26 -1.18
C LEU A 17 11.15 -0.18 -0.56
N HIS A 18 11.70 -0.40 0.64
CA HIS A 18 12.53 0.57 1.37
C HIS A 18 11.85 1.93 1.58
N MET A 19 10.54 1.93 1.80
CA MET A 19 9.75 3.14 1.97
C MET A 19 9.38 3.41 3.43
N SER A 20 9.41 4.68 3.81
CA SER A 20 8.76 5.14 5.03
C SER A 20 7.24 5.08 4.87
N ARG A 21 6.49 5.06 5.98
CA ARG A 21 5.01 5.10 5.95
C ARG A 21 4.48 6.30 5.15
N PRO A 22 4.97 7.54 5.35
CA PRO A 22 4.46 8.67 4.57
C PRO A 22 4.68 8.55 3.06
N VAL A 23 5.84 8.05 2.64
CA VAL A 23 6.17 7.86 1.22
C VAL A 23 5.27 6.79 0.60
N PHE A 24 5.10 5.66 1.29
CA PHE A 24 4.25 4.59 0.78
C PHE A 24 2.77 5.00 0.74
N ALA A 25 2.29 5.74 1.75
CA ALA A 25 0.93 6.26 1.79
C ALA A 25 0.65 7.20 0.60
N MET A 26 1.62 8.05 0.25
CA MET A 26 1.54 8.94 -0.91
C MET A 26 1.31 8.17 -2.21
N TYR A 27 2.10 7.12 -2.47
CA TYR A 27 1.92 6.27 -3.67
C TYR A 27 0.56 5.58 -3.70
N LEU A 28 0.07 5.15 -2.53
CA LEU A 28 -1.25 4.54 -2.39
C LEU A 28 -2.40 5.55 -2.37
N ARG A 29 -2.12 6.84 -2.63
CA ARG A 29 -3.09 7.96 -2.60
C ARG A 29 -3.93 7.96 -1.32
N THR A 30 -3.27 7.71 -0.19
CA THR A 30 -3.86 7.74 1.16
C THR A 30 -3.00 8.58 2.09
N ASN A 31 -3.47 8.84 3.31
CA ASN A 31 -2.70 9.57 4.31
C ASN A 31 -1.91 8.61 5.22
N PRO A 32 -0.83 9.08 5.88
CA PRO A 32 0.01 8.22 6.72
C PRO A 32 -0.74 7.56 7.88
N ARG A 33 -1.76 8.22 8.45
CA ARG A 33 -2.55 7.69 9.56
C ARG A 33 -3.50 6.58 9.12
N THR A 34 -4.05 6.66 7.91
CA THR A 34 -4.83 5.59 7.30
C THR A 34 -3.95 4.37 7.04
N LEU A 35 -2.74 4.58 6.49
CA LEU A 35 -1.78 3.49 6.30
C LEU A 35 -1.40 2.85 7.65
N GLU A 36 -1.11 3.66 8.67
CA GLU A 36 -0.82 3.16 10.02
C GLU A 36 -1.97 2.32 10.60
N ASN A 37 -3.22 2.77 10.45
CA ASN A 37 -4.39 2.01 10.90
C ASN A 37 -4.51 0.65 10.19
N TRP A 38 -4.12 0.56 8.91
CA TRP A 38 -4.09 -0.70 8.17
C TRP A 38 -2.95 -1.62 8.66
N GLU A 39 -1.75 -1.07 8.84
CA GLU A 39 -0.59 -1.83 9.38
C GLU A 39 -0.78 -2.26 10.83
N GLN A 40 -1.64 -1.60 11.61
CA GLN A 40 -2.00 -2.02 12.97
C GLN A 40 -3.25 -2.93 13.01
N GLY A 41 -3.86 -3.21 11.85
CA GLY A 41 -5.10 -4.00 11.77
C GLY A 41 -6.34 -3.33 12.37
N ARG A 42 -6.29 -2.04 12.71
CA ARG A 42 -7.44 -1.26 13.22
C ARG A 42 -8.48 -0.96 12.14
N ALA A 43 -8.05 -0.95 10.89
CA ALA A 43 -8.91 -0.80 9.72
C ALA A 43 -8.40 -1.67 8.58
N LYS A 44 -9.24 -1.90 7.56
CA LYS A 44 -8.85 -2.60 6.34
C LYS A 44 -8.78 -1.65 5.14
N PRO A 45 -7.91 -1.90 4.15
CA PRO A 45 -7.95 -1.17 2.89
C PRO A 45 -9.28 -1.40 2.16
N ASN A 46 -9.80 -0.34 1.52
CA ASN A 46 -10.98 -0.46 0.65
C ASN A 46 -10.66 -1.25 -0.63
N ALA A 47 -11.67 -1.55 -1.46
CA ALA A 47 -11.50 -2.38 -2.65
C ALA A 47 -10.43 -1.84 -3.64
N GLN A 48 -10.38 -0.52 -3.83
CA GLN A 48 -9.43 0.14 -4.73
C GLN A 48 -8.01 0.08 -4.16
N ALA A 49 -7.85 0.39 -2.87
CA ALA A 49 -6.56 0.31 -2.18
C ALA A 49 -6.03 -1.14 -2.14
N LYS A 50 -6.89 -2.13 -1.89
CA LYS A 50 -6.52 -3.56 -1.98
C LYS A 50 -5.98 -3.90 -3.37
N THR A 51 -6.67 -3.44 -4.42
CA THR A 51 -6.23 -3.67 -5.81
C THR A 51 -4.86 -3.06 -6.04
N LEU A 52 -4.64 -1.81 -5.61
CA LEU A 52 -3.37 -1.12 -5.81
C LEU A 52 -2.22 -1.76 -5.03
N ILE A 53 -2.46 -2.15 -3.77
CA ILE A 53 -1.47 -2.85 -2.95
C ILE A 53 -1.08 -4.17 -3.60
N ARG A 54 -2.06 -4.98 -4.07
CA ARG A 54 -1.78 -6.25 -4.75
C ARG A 54 -1.08 -6.05 -6.10
N LEU A 55 -1.39 -4.95 -6.80
CA LEU A 55 -0.71 -4.60 -8.05
C LEU A 55 0.76 -4.30 -7.79
N VAL A 56 1.07 -3.44 -6.82
CA VAL A 56 2.44 -3.12 -6.41
C VAL A 56 3.18 -4.37 -5.87
N GLN A 57 2.48 -5.24 -5.13
CA GLN A 57 3.06 -6.49 -4.64
C GLN A 57 3.50 -7.42 -5.78
N LYS A 58 2.70 -7.50 -6.84
CA LYS A 58 2.95 -8.37 -8.00
C LYS A 58 3.93 -7.73 -9.02
N TYR A 59 3.87 -6.41 -9.14
CA TYR A 59 4.60 -5.59 -10.13
C TYR A 59 5.19 -4.36 -9.42
N PRO A 60 6.34 -4.48 -8.74
CA PRO A 60 6.95 -3.37 -8.00
C PRO A 60 7.20 -2.10 -8.84
N GLU A 61 7.45 -2.25 -10.14
CA GLU A 61 7.59 -1.16 -11.13
C GLU A 61 6.34 -0.27 -11.21
N THR A 62 5.18 -0.76 -10.75
CA THR A 62 3.95 0.02 -10.62
C THR A 62 4.17 1.29 -9.80
N ILE A 63 5.08 1.29 -8.83
CA ILE A 63 5.43 2.50 -8.06
C ILE A 63 5.86 3.65 -8.98
N GLU A 64 6.69 3.38 -9.99
CA GLU A 64 7.17 4.40 -10.93
C GLU A 64 6.02 4.93 -11.79
N HIS A 65 5.11 4.05 -12.20
CA HIS A 65 3.88 4.47 -12.89
C HIS A 65 2.99 5.33 -11.99
N LEU A 66 2.84 5.00 -10.71
CA LEU A 66 2.04 5.81 -9.77
C LEU A 66 2.69 7.17 -9.52
N ALA A 67 4.03 7.23 -9.49
CA ALA A 67 4.80 8.47 -9.36
C ALA A 67 4.59 9.40 -10.55
N SER A 68 4.46 8.84 -11.77
CA SER A 68 4.28 9.62 -12.99
C SER A 68 2.86 10.15 -13.19
N LEU A 69 1.88 9.64 -12.44
CA LEU A 69 0.51 10.16 -12.39
C LEU A 69 0.36 11.44 -11.56
N GLY A 70 1.46 12.13 -11.27
CA GLY A 70 1.55 13.35 -10.45
C GLY A 70 0.32 14.24 -10.54
#